data_AF-T1CHY0-F1
#
_entry.id   AF-T1CHY0-F1
#
_cell.length_a   1.000
_cell.length_b   1.000
_cell.length_c   1.000
_cell.angle_alpha   90.00
_cell.angle_beta   90.00
_cell.angle_gamma   90.00
#
_symmetry.space_group_name_H-M   'P 1'
#
loop_
_entity.id
_entity.type
_entity.pdbx_description
1 polymer ?
#
loop_
_entity_poly.entity_id
_entity_poly.type
_entity_poly.pdbx_seq_one_letter_code
_entity_poly.pdbx_strand_id
1 'polypeptide(L)'
;MAKQHAKQHAAAPNASYGKTLHVLQIELVKFQKHLIAHGDRILILLEGRDSAGKDGTIKRIIEHLSPRDTRVVALGKPSSRDNSAWYFQRYVPHLPAAKEFVLFNR
;
A
#
# COMPACT_ATOMS: atom_id res chain seq x y z
N MET A 1 49.83 -2.99 1.28
CA MET A 1 48.90 -2.15 2.07
C MET A 1 47.47 -2.58 1.78
N ALA A 2 46.80 -3.14 2.79
CA ALA A 2 45.46 -3.72 2.66
C ALA A 2 44.39 -2.62 2.57
N LYS A 3 43.46 -2.75 1.61
CA LYS A 3 42.18 -2.04 1.62
C LYS A 3 41.10 -3.00 2.12
N GLN A 4 40.91 -3.02 3.43
CA GLN A 4 39.64 -3.37 4.06
C GLN A 4 38.81 -2.08 4.25
N HIS A 5 37.51 -2.25 4.53
CA HIS A 5 36.45 -1.26 4.79
C HIS A 5 35.60 -0.91 3.53
N ALA A 6 34.28 -1.10 3.49
CA ALA A 6 33.33 -1.50 4.52
C ALA A 6 32.08 -2.17 3.90
N LYS A 7 31.77 -3.41 4.31
CA LYS A 7 30.41 -3.95 4.24
C LYS A 7 29.64 -3.38 5.43
N GLN A 8 28.91 -2.29 5.24
CA GLN A 8 28.07 -1.71 6.29
C GLN A 8 26.75 -2.48 6.41
N HIS A 9 26.68 -3.25 7.49
CA HIS A 9 25.51 -3.73 8.26
C HIS A 9 24.11 -3.60 7.63
N ALA A 10 23.62 -4.69 7.03
CA ALA A 10 22.19 -4.96 7.04
C ALA A 10 21.77 -5.26 8.49
N ALA A 11 21.01 -4.36 9.11
CA ALA A 11 20.48 -4.59 10.46
C ALA A 11 19.66 -5.89 10.48
N ALA A 12 19.94 -6.76 11.44
CA ALA A 12 19.18 -8.01 11.63
C ALA A 12 17.69 -7.68 11.82
N PRO A 13 16.76 -8.49 11.27
CA PRO A 13 15.33 -8.25 11.44
C PRO A 13 15.00 -8.26 12.92
N ASN A 14 14.49 -7.12 13.42
CA ASN A 14 14.09 -6.97 14.81
C ASN A 14 13.00 -8.02 15.10
N ALA A 15 13.31 -9.05 15.90
CA ALA A 15 12.40 -10.18 16.15
C ALA A 15 11.04 -9.72 16.74
N SER A 16 11.01 -8.55 17.40
CA SER A 16 9.79 -7.90 17.89
C SER A 16 8.91 -7.33 16.77
N TYR A 17 9.51 -6.74 15.73
CA TYR A 17 8.78 -6.17 14.60
C TYR A 17 8.02 -7.25 13.82
N GLY A 18 8.70 -8.35 13.46
CA GLY A 18 8.07 -9.43 12.68
C GLY A 18 6.86 -10.05 13.39
N LYS A 19 6.96 -10.26 14.72
CA LYS A 19 5.84 -10.77 15.53
C LYS A 19 4.67 -9.79 15.54
N THR A 20 4.94 -8.51 15.78
CA THR A 20 3.90 -7.47 15.82
C THR A 20 3.22 -7.33 14.45
N LEU A 21 4.02 -7.28 13.38
CA LEU A 21 3.53 -7.20 12.01
C LEU A 21 2.61 -8.38 11.68
N HIS A 22 3.01 -9.60 12.02
CA HIS A 22 2.20 -10.79 11.77
C HIS A 22 0.83 -10.72 12.47
N VAL A 23 0.80 -10.30 13.73
CA VAL A 23 -0.47 -10.11 14.48
C VAL A 23 -1.34 -9.07 13.78
N LEU A 24 -0.78 -7.92 13.38
CA LEU A 24 -1.53 -6.89 12.67
C LEU A 24 -2.04 -7.36 11.30
N GLN A 25 -1.28 -8.19 10.59
CA GLN A 25 -1.72 -8.75 9.31
C GLN A 25 -2.88 -9.73 9.48
N ILE A 26 -2.92 -10.51 10.57
CA ILE A 26 -4.09 -11.33 10.92
C ILE A 26 -5.32 -10.44 11.14
N GLU A 27 -5.17 -9.35 11.88
CA GLU A 27 -6.27 -8.40 12.12
C GLU A 27 -6.72 -7.72 10.82
N LEU A 28 -5.80 -7.38 9.90
CA LEU A 28 -6.14 -6.86 8.58
C LEU A 28 -6.98 -7.85 7.75
N VAL A 29 -6.70 -9.15 7.82
CA VAL A 29 -7.51 -10.17 7.14
C VAL A 29 -8.91 -10.27 7.75
N LYS A 30 -9.03 -10.23 9.09
CA LYS A 30 -10.34 -10.21 9.77
C LYS A 30 -11.13 -8.96 9.38
N PHE A 31 -10.46 -7.82 9.33
CA PHE A 31 -11.04 -6.56 8.89
C PHE A 31 -11.52 -6.62 7.44
N GLN A 32 -10.72 -7.13 6.51
CA GLN A 32 -11.14 -7.32 5.12
C GLN A 32 -12.40 -8.18 5.01
N LYS A 33 -12.47 -9.29 5.76
CA LYS A 33 -13.67 -10.14 5.81
C LYS A 33 -14.90 -9.39 6.33
N HIS A 34 -14.73 -8.55 7.34
CA HIS A 34 -15.82 -7.71 7.86
C HIS A 34 -16.34 -6.74 6.80
N LEU A 35 -15.45 -6.03 6.10
CA LEU A 35 -15.84 -5.10 5.02
C LEU A 35 -16.64 -5.79 3.92
N ILE A 36 -16.17 -6.98 3.50
CA ILE A 36 -16.83 -7.78 2.47
C ILE A 36 -18.23 -8.23 2.93
N ALA A 37 -18.37 -8.64 4.18
CA ALA A 37 -19.64 -9.08 4.74
C ALA A 37 -20.68 -7.96 4.82
N HIS A 38 -20.25 -6.73 5.10
CA HIS A 38 -21.13 -5.58 5.29
C HIS A 38 -21.30 -4.70 4.04
N GLY A 39 -20.53 -4.96 2.97
CA GLY A 39 -20.58 -4.14 1.75
C GLY A 39 -19.86 -2.80 1.88
N ASP A 40 -19.00 -2.66 2.88
CA ASP A 40 -18.25 -1.44 3.14
C ASP A 40 -17.21 -1.16 2.05
N ARG A 41 -16.73 0.09 2.02
CA ARG A 41 -15.80 0.59 1.01
C ARG A 41 -14.63 1.26 1.70
N ILE A 42 -13.41 0.88 1.32
CA ILE A 42 -12.20 1.49 1.87
C ILE A 42 -11.31 2.05 0.79
N LEU A 43 -10.87 3.29 1.04
CA LEU A 43 -9.83 3.95 0.30
C LEU A 43 -8.75 4.43 1.28
N ILE A 44 -7.50 4.01 1.04
CA ILE A 44 -6.32 4.48 1.76
C ILE A 44 -5.47 5.30 0.81
N LEU A 45 -5.13 6.54 1.17
CA LEU A 45 -4.21 7.38 0.42
C LEU A 45 -2.87 7.38 1.15
N LEU A 46 -1.81 6.97 0.46
CA LEU A 46 -0.44 7.04 0.96
C LEU A 46 0.31 8.09 0.16
N GLU A 47 0.75 9.12 0.87
CA GLU A 47 1.51 10.27 0.38
C GLU A 47 2.81 10.40 1.19
N GLY A 48 3.82 11.01 0.60
CA GLY A 48 5.10 11.24 1.27
C GLY A 48 6.22 11.54 0.29
N ARG A 49 7.35 12.03 0.81
CA ARG A 49 8.53 12.31 0.00
C ARG A 49 9.08 11.03 -0.65
N ASP A 50 9.88 11.22 -1.69
CA ASP A 50 10.65 10.13 -2.29
C ASP A 50 11.46 9.41 -1.21
N SER A 51 11.49 8.08 -1.28
CA SER A 51 12.14 7.20 -0.31
C SER A 51 11.58 7.21 1.12
N ALA A 52 10.37 7.75 1.35
CA ALA A 52 9.72 7.71 2.67
C ALA A 52 9.21 6.31 3.11
N GLY A 53 9.28 5.30 2.22
CA GLY A 53 8.91 3.92 2.56
C GLY A 53 7.47 3.51 2.20
N LYS A 54 6.77 4.29 1.37
CA LYS A 54 5.37 4.03 0.94
C LYS A 54 5.19 2.63 0.34
N ASP A 55 6.05 2.25 -0.60
CA ASP A 55 5.98 0.94 -1.27
C ASP A 55 6.17 -0.22 -0.29
N GLY A 56 7.08 -0.06 0.66
CA GLY A 56 7.30 -1.04 1.72
C GLY A 56 6.07 -1.21 2.60
N THR A 57 5.45 -0.10 3.01
CA THR A 57 4.20 -0.11 3.78
C THR A 57 3.06 -0.76 3.02
N ILE A 58 2.83 -0.40 1.75
CA ILE A 58 1.80 -1.02 0.90
C ILE A 58 2.02 -2.52 0.83
N LYS A 59 3.26 -2.94 0.55
CA LYS A 59 3.61 -4.36 0.46
C LYS A 59 3.25 -5.12 1.73
N ARG A 60 3.46 -4.54 2.92
CA ARG A 60 3.11 -5.17 4.20
C ARG A 60 1.62 -5.19 4.49
N ILE A 61 0.88 -4.17 4.07
CA ILE A 61 -0.59 -4.12 4.23
C ILE A 61 -1.24 -5.21 3.38
N ILE A 62 -0.85 -5.35 2.12
CA ILE A 62 -1.53 -6.25 1.18
C ILE A 62 -1.01 -7.70 1.21
N GLU A 63 0.08 -7.98 1.94
CA GLU A 63 0.82 -9.26 1.93
C GLU A 63 -0.06 -10.51 2.09
N HIS A 64 -1.14 -10.40 2.88
CA HIS A 64 -2.06 -11.50 3.18
C HIS A 64 -3.52 -11.20 2.81
N LEU A 65 -3.79 -10.06 2.15
CA LEU A 65 -5.14 -9.70 1.74
C LEU A 65 -5.54 -10.38 0.43
N SER A 66 -6.82 -10.68 0.26
CA SER A 66 -7.37 -11.20 -1.00
C SER A 66 -7.11 -10.21 -2.14
N PRO A 67 -6.44 -10.61 -3.24
CA PRO A 67 -6.21 -9.73 -4.40
C PRO A 67 -7.48 -9.49 -5.23
N ARG A 68 -8.55 -10.26 -4.99
CA ARG A 68 -9.84 -10.05 -5.66
C ARG A 68 -10.56 -8.81 -5.14
N ASP A 69 -10.38 -8.55 -3.84
CA ASP A 69 -11.07 -7.49 -3.11
C ASP A 69 -10.13 -6.33 -2.75
N THR A 70 -8.84 -6.44 -3.10
CA THR A 70 -7.80 -5.44 -2.83
C THR A 70 -7.18 -4.92 -4.11
N ARG A 71 -7.14 -3.60 -4.29
CA ARG A 71 -6.50 -2.96 -5.44
C ARG A 71 -5.47 -1.95 -4.97
N VAL A 72 -4.28 -1.98 -5.57
CA VAL A 72 -3.29 -0.90 -5.44
C VAL A 72 -3.32 -0.09 -6.73
N VAL A 73 -3.49 1.22 -6.60
CA VAL A 73 -3.59 2.16 -7.71
C VAL A 73 -2.41 3.11 -7.62
N ALA A 74 -1.48 2.98 -8.58
CA ALA A 74 -0.34 3.88 -8.74
C ALA A 74 -0.48 4.56 -10.10
N LEU A 75 -1.08 5.75 -10.12
CA LEU A 75 -1.25 6.49 -11.37
C LEU A 75 0.05 7.18 -11.77
N GLY A 76 0.47 6.95 -13.01
CA GLY A 76 1.60 7.66 -13.60
C GLY A 76 1.31 9.14 -13.84
N LYS A 77 2.30 9.81 -14.43
CA LYS A 77 2.20 11.21 -14.87
C LYS A 77 0.91 11.43 -15.67
N PRO A 78 0.14 12.51 -15.41
CA PRO A 78 -1.08 12.78 -16.16
C PRO A 78 -0.79 12.96 -17.66
N SER A 79 -1.66 12.38 -18.48
CA SER A 79 -1.64 12.55 -19.93
C SER A 79 -2.08 13.95 -20.35
N SER A 80 -1.90 14.32 -21.62
CA SER A 80 -2.41 15.59 -22.16
C SER A 80 -3.92 15.74 -21.95
N ARG A 81 -4.67 14.63 -22.07
CA ARG A 81 -6.11 14.61 -21.80
C ARG A 81 -6.43 14.78 -20.32
N ASP A 82 -5.67 14.15 -19.42
CA ASP A 82 -5.88 14.30 -17.98
C ASP A 82 -5.63 15.74 -17.52
N ASN A 83 -4.63 16.41 -18.11
CA ASN A 83 -4.29 17.80 -17.78
C ASN A 83 -5.33 18.80 -18.31
N SER A 84 -6.05 18.48 -19.39
CA SER A 84 -7.13 19.32 -19.92
C SER A 84 -8.51 18.97 -19.35
N ALA A 85 -8.61 17.88 -18.61
CA ALA A 85 -9.81 17.45 -17.89
C ALA A 85 -9.84 18.02 -16.46
N TRP A 86 -10.95 17.78 -15.76
CA TRP A 86 -11.01 18.09 -14.33
C TRP A 86 -10.04 17.20 -13.56
N TYR A 87 -9.21 17.79 -12.69
CA TYR A 87 -8.13 17.08 -11.98
C TYR A 87 -8.57 15.76 -11.32
N PHE A 88 -9.75 15.75 -10.68
CA PHE A 88 -10.24 14.57 -9.97
C PHE A 88 -10.79 13.47 -10.90
N GLN A 89 -11.11 13.81 -12.16
CA GLN A 89 -11.75 12.90 -13.11
C GLN A 89 -10.94 11.64 -13.36
N ARG A 90 -9.60 11.72 -13.35
CA ARG A 90 -8.74 10.54 -13.53
C ARG A 90 -8.69 9.60 -12.32
N TYR A 91 -9.12 10.06 -11.13
CA TYR A 91 -9.10 9.25 -9.90
C TYR A 91 -10.45 8.60 -9.61
N VAL A 92 -11.56 9.24 -10.03
CA VAL A 92 -12.92 8.75 -9.81
C VAL A 92 -13.13 7.29 -10.25
N PRO A 93 -12.64 6.84 -11.43
CA PRO A 93 -12.78 5.45 -11.85
C PRO A 93 -12.09 4.43 -10.94
N HIS A 94 -11.19 4.88 -10.07
CA HIS A 94 -10.40 4.01 -9.20
C HIS A 94 -10.94 3.94 -7.77
N LEU A 95 -11.93 4.76 -7.42
CA LEU A 95 -12.57 4.74 -6.11
C LEU A 95 -13.16 3.35 -5.81
N PRO A 96 -13.21 2.93 -4.53
CA PRO A 96 -13.75 1.62 -4.16
C PRO A 96 -15.25 1.55 -4.44
N ALA A 97 -15.67 0.46 -5.06
CA ALA A 97 -17.04 -0.04 -5.03
C ALA A 97 -17.29 -0.84 -3.72
N ALA A 98 -18.53 -1.30 -3.52
CA ALA A 98 -18.88 -2.13 -2.37
C ALA A 98 -17.95 -3.34 -2.25
N LYS A 99 -17.48 -3.63 -1.02
CA LYS A 99 -16.57 -4.73 -0.68
C LYS A 99 -15.12 -4.55 -1.18
N GLU A 100 -14.77 -3.40 -1.75
CA GLU A 100 -13.41 -3.14 -2.22
C GLU A 100 -12.55 -2.42 -1.18
N PHE A 101 -11.29 -2.85 -1.12
CA PHE A 101 -10.20 -2.23 -0.38
C PHE A 101 -9.20 -1.64 -1.38
N VAL A 102 -9.14 -0.32 -1.50
CA VAL A 102 -8.29 0.36 -2.48
C VAL A 102 -7.19 1.15 -1.79
N LEU A 103 -5.95 1.00 -2.23
CA LEU A 103 -4.81 1.80 -1.81
C LEU A 103 -4.32 2.66 -2.97
N PHE A 104 -4.24 3.97 -2.77
CA PHE A 104 -3.58 4.88 -3.69
C PHE A 104 -2.13 5.06 -3.26
N ASN A 105 -1.20 4.78 -4.19
CA ASN A 105 0.22 5.02 -4.03
C ASN A 105 0.61 6.31 -4.77
N ARG A 106 1.00 7.34 -4.01
CA ARG A 106 1.37 8.67 -4.55
C ARG A 106 2.63 9.17 -3.87
#